data_AF-A0A8H6I0J3-F1
#
_entry.id   AF-A0A8H6I0J3-F1
#
_cell.length_a   1.000
_cell.length_b   1.000
_cell.length_c   1.000
_cell.angle_alpha   90.00
_cell.angle_beta   90.00
_cell.angle_gamma   90.00
#
_symmetry.space_group_name_H-M   'P 1'
#
loop_
_entity.id
_entity.type
_entity.pdbx_description
1 polymer ?
#
loop_
_entity_poly.entity_id
_entity_poly.type
_entity_poly.pdbx_seq_one_letter_code
_entity_poly.pdbx_strand_id
1 'polypeptide(L)'
;MNCGCSIEHTLLDFYLWKTLEIKSTNKRSRLQPQGLKDDVINGRLRSYICALFSRYTYLRVDDLYMYHPYGSPEYEAALMETQLLRIDKRLKELGYYATSDKDGNIIVERAVVVPVVPAALSNA
;
A
#
# COMPACT_ATOMS: atom_id res chain seq x y z
N MET A 1 2.94 8.32 21.83
CA MET A 1 3.43 9.43 21.01
C MET A 1 2.94 10.73 21.61
N ASN A 2 3.82 11.54 22.21
CA ASN A 2 3.47 12.81 22.84
C ASN A 2 4.14 13.95 22.05
N CYS A 3 3.55 14.38 20.92
CA CYS A 3 3.74 15.69 20.28
C CYS A 3 3.13 15.73 18.86
N GLY A 4 1.87 16.16 18.70
CA GLY A 4 1.35 16.71 17.44
C GLY A 4 1.27 15.80 16.19
N CYS A 5 1.46 14.48 16.29
CA CYS A 5 1.28 13.57 15.16
C CYS A 5 -0.21 13.47 14.76
N SER A 6 -0.49 13.19 13.49
CA SER A 6 -1.86 12.95 13.03
C SER A 6 -2.47 11.75 13.75
N ILE A 7 -3.80 11.76 13.91
CA ILE A 7 -4.54 10.63 14.50
C ILE A 7 -4.29 9.34 13.72
N GLU A 8 -4.13 9.44 12.39
CA GLU A 8 -3.78 8.32 11.51
C GLU A 8 -2.46 7.65 11.91
N HIS A 9 -1.41 8.43 12.16
CA HIS A 9 -0.13 7.89 12.62
C HIS A 9 -0.29 7.20 13.97
N THR A 10 -1.14 7.73 14.85
CA THR A 10 -1.42 7.11 16.15
C THR A 10 -2.10 5.76 16.03
N LEU A 11 -3.12 5.68 15.21
CA LEU A 11 -3.84 4.43 14.98
C LEU A 11 -2.96 3.41 14.23
N LEU A 12 -2.17 3.85 13.25
CA LEU A 12 -1.23 2.99 12.54
C LEU A 12 -0.12 2.46 13.46
N ASP A 13 0.37 3.30 14.37
CA ASP A 13 1.32 2.92 15.40
C ASP A 13 0.75 1.85 16.34
N PHE A 14 -0.52 1.97 16.75
CA PHE A 14 -1.21 0.92 17.50
C PHE A 14 -1.31 -0.38 16.70
N TYR A 15 -1.71 -0.32 15.43
CA TYR A 15 -1.79 -1.50 14.58
C TYR A 15 -0.43 -2.21 14.48
N LEU A 16 0.61 -1.49 14.06
CA LEU A 16 1.94 -2.05 13.81
C LEU A 16 2.61 -2.62 15.07
N TRP A 17 2.46 -1.97 16.23
CA TRP A 17 3.13 -2.42 17.46
C TRP A 17 2.27 -3.33 18.34
N LYS A 18 0.94 -3.25 18.27
CA LYS A 18 0.06 -3.98 19.21
C LYS A 18 -0.79 -5.06 18.55
N THR A 19 -0.93 -5.05 17.23
CA THR A 19 -1.79 -6.00 16.51
C THR A 19 -0.99 -6.88 15.55
N LEU A 20 -0.04 -6.28 14.82
CA LEU A 20 0.73 -7.00 13.80
C LEU A 20 1.63 -8.04 14.44
N GLU A 21 1.40 -9.30 14.07
CA GLU A 21 2.25 -10.44 14.36
C GLU A 21 2.55 -11.17 13.06
N ILE A 22 3.82 -11.52 12.83
CA ILE A 22 4.26 -12.22 11.63
C ILE A 22 4.84 -13.57 12.05
N LYS A 23 4.43 -14.63 11.36
CA LYS A 23 4.97 -15.97 11.52
C LYS A 23 6.08 -16.21 10.51
N SER A 24 7.14 -16.91 10.93
CA SER A 24 8.19 -17.34 10.02
C SER A 24 7.64 -18.26 8.92
N THR A 25 7.99 -17.97 7.66
CA THR A 25 7.66 -18.83 6.51
C THR A 25 8.61 -20.02 6.37
N ASN A 26 9.71 -20.04 7.14
CA ASN A 26 10.65 -21.16 7.14
C ASN A 26 10.03 -22.37 7.83
N LYS A 27 9.73 -23.43 7.06
CA LYS A 27 9.14 -24.68 7.57
C LYS A 27 9.96 -25.38 8.67
N ARG A 28 11.27 -25.10 8.76
CA ARG A 28 12.16 -25.63 9.80
C ARG A 28 12.11 -24.80 11.09
N SER A 29 11.65 -23.57 11.00
CA SER A 29 11.48 -22.67 12.13
C SER A 29 10.13 -22.96 12.79
N ARG A 30 10.16 -23.45 14.04
CA ARG A 30 8.96 -23.58 14.89
C ARG A 30 8.73 -22.33 15.73
N LEU A 31 9.29 -21.19 15.33
CA LEU A 31 9.13 -19.95 16.07
C LEU A 31 7.66 -19.55 16.10
N GLN A 32 7.23 -19.10 17.28
CA GLN A 32 5.93 -18.48 17.45
C GLN A 32 5.84 -17.20 16.61
N PRO A 33 4.62 -16.74 16.26
CA PRO A 33 4.43 -15.40 15.70
C PRO A 33 5.17 -14.36 16.55
N GLN A 34 5.87 -13.44 15.89
CA GLN A 34 6.56 -12.34 16.55
C GLN A 34 5.92 -11.03 16.12
N GLY A 35 5.68 -10.16 17.11
CA GLY A 35 5.26 -8.78 16.91
C GLY A 35 6.25 -7.81 17.53
N LEU A 36 5.96 -6.51 17.44
CA LEU A 36 6.84 -5.45 17.95
C LEU A 36 6.42 -4.94 19.34
N LYS A 37 5.52 -5.64 20.03
CA LYS A 37 4.85 -5.15 21.26
C LYS A 37 5.82 -4.74 22.37
N ASP A 38 6.91 -5.51 22.49
CA ASP A 38 7.92 -5.39 23.54
C ASP A 38 9.16 -4.59 23.09
N ASP A 39 9.21 -4.17 21.82
CA ASP A 39 10.32 -3.39 21.29
C ASP A 39 10.23 -1.91 21.71
N VAL A 40 11.32 -1.42 22.30
CA VAL A 40 11.44 -0.01 22.71
C VAL A 40 12.03 0.79 21.55
N ILE A 41 11.14 1.35 20.73
CA ILE A 41 11.49 2.24 19.62
C ILE A 41 11.07 3.67 19.97
N ASN A 42 11.98 4.63 19.77
CA ASN A 42 11.68 6.04 20.05
C ASN A 42 10.57 6.58 19.12
N GLY A 43 9.81 7.57 19.60
CA GLY A 43 8.64 8.09 18.87
C GLY A 43 8.95 8.64 17.46
N ARG A 44 10.14 9.24 17.27
CA ARG A 44 10.56 9.75 15.95
C ARG A 44 10.71 8.62 14.94
N LEU A 45 11.35 7.52 15.34
CA LEU A 45 11.54 6.36 14.48
C LEU A 45 10.21 5.65 14.19
N ARG A 46 9.31 5.57 15.19
CA ARG A 46 7.95 5.03 14.99
C ARG A 46 7.16 5.85 13.97
N SER A 47 7.21 7.18 14.06
CA SER A 47 6.56 8.05 13.06
C SER A 47 7.17 7.90 11.66
N TYR A 48 8.50 7.70 11.57
CA TYR A 48 9.15 7.42 10.30
C TYR A 48 8.68 6.09 9.69
N ILE A 49 8.57 5.03 10.50
CA ILE A 49 8.04 3.72 10.08
C ILE A 49 6.59 3.83 9.60
N CYS A 50 5.74 4.58 10.31
CA CYS A 50 4.36 4.83 9.88
C CYS A 50 4.30 5.53 8.51
N ALA A 51 5.14 6.55 8.29
CA ALA A 51 5.21 7.25 7.02
C ALA A 51 5.74 6.35 5.88
N LEU A 52 6.74 5.50 6.16
CA LEU A 52 7.24 4.50 5.21
C LEU A 52 6.13 3.52 4.83
N PHE A 53 5.40 3.00 5.83
CA PHE A 53 4.31 2.08 5.61
C PHE A 53 3.31 2.67 4.61
N SER A 54 2.71 3.82 4.91
CA SER A 54 1.70 4.41 4.02
C SER A 54 2.25 4.75 2.63
N ARG A 55 3.52 5.15 2.53
CA ARG A 55 4.15 5.48 1.24
C ARG A 55 4.36 4.26 0.34
N TYR A 56 4.76 3.14 0.92
CA TYR A 56 5.18 1.96 0.13
C TYR A 56 4.11 0.89 0.02
N THR A 57 3.23 0.76 1.03
CA THR A 57 2.10 -0.17 0.93
C THR A 57 0.93 0.46 0.19
N TYR A 58 0.88 1.79 0.08
CA TYR A 58 -0.29 2.54 -0.38
C TYR A 58 -1.53 2.33 0.50
N LEU A 59 -1.39 1.74 1.69
CA LEU A 59 -2.47 1.55 2.65
C LEU A 59 -2.54 2.73 3.64
N ARG A 60 -3.77 3.03 4.02
CA ARG A 60 -4.14 3.98 5.07
C ARG A 60 -4.64 3.20 6.27
N VAL A 61 -4.76 3.89 7.39
CA VAL A 61 -5.21 3.26 8.62
C VAL A 61 -6.62 2.69 8.51
N ASP A 62 -7.53 3.38 7.81
CA ASP A 62 -8.91 2.92 7.61
C ASP A 62 -8.99 1.57 6.89
N ASP A 63 -8.03 1.27 6.02
CA ASP A 63 -7.98 -0.01 5.31
C ASP A 63 -7.61 -1.17 6.24
N LEU A 64 -6.87 -0.89 7.32
CA LEU A 64 -6.43 -1.89 8.29
C LEU A 64 -7.52 -2.24 9.31
N TYR A 65 -8.51 -1.35 9.47
CA TYR A 65 -9.64 -1.53 10.38
C TYR A 65 -10.93 -1.86 9.62
N MET A 66 -10.80 -2.52 8.46
CA MET A 66 -11.93 -3.01 7.67
C MET A 66 -12.81 -4.02 8.44
N TYR A 67 -14.02 -4.25 7.93
CA TYR A 67 -15.02 -5.15 8.54
C TYR A 67 -14.58 -6.62 8.62
N HIS A 68 -13.51 -7.02 7.94
CA HIS A 68 -13.02 -8.40 7.95
C HIS A 68 -12.12 -8.65 9.16
N PRO A 69 -12.21 -9.83 9.81
CA PRO A 69 -11.30 -10.19 10.89
C PRO A 69 -9.84 -10.16 10.45
N TYR A 70 -8.98 -9.53 11.24
CA TYR A 70 -7.54 -9.51 11.00
C TYR A 70 -6.98 -10.92 10.75
N GLY A 71 -6.20 -11.07 9.68
CA GLY A 71 -5.56 -12.33 9.30
C GLY A 71 -6.46 -13.34 8.59
N SER A 72 -7.72 -12.98 8.28
CA SER A 72 -8.56 -13.81 7.41
C SER A 72 -8.17 -13.66 5.94
N PRO A 73 -8.45 -14.66 5.08
CA PRO A 73 -8.22 -14.53 3.63
C PRO A 73 -8.95 -13.34 3.01
N GLU A 74 -10.15 -13.01 3.49
CA GLU A 74 -10.94 -11.88 3.01
C GLU A 74 -10.31 -10.56 3.41
N TYR A 75 -9.76 -10.47 4.62
CA TYR A 75 -8.98 -9.30 5.06
C TYR A 75 -7.76 -9.08 4.16
N GLU A 76 -6.99 -10.14 3.89
CA GLU A 76 -5.83 -10.06 2.99
C GLU A 76 -6.23 -9.64 1.56
N ALA A 77 -7.29 -10.24 1.01
CA ALA A 77 -7.79 -9.91 -0.32
C ALA A 77 -8.24 -8.45 -0.43
N ALA A 78 -8.99 -7.94 0.56
CA ALA A 78 -9.46 -6.55 0.58
C ALA A 78 -8.31 -5.54 0.66
N LEU A 79 -7.26 -5.86 1.42
CA LEU A 79 -6.03 -5.06 1.43
C LEU A 79 -5.37 -5.06 0.06
N MET A 80 -5.13 -6.23 -0.54
CA MET A 80 -4.49 -6.35 -1.86
C MET A 80 -5.26 -5.60 -2.95
N GLU A 81 -6.59 -5.71 -2.96
CA GLU A 81 -7.45 -4.97 -3.90
C GLU A 81 -7.26 -3.46 -3.74
N THR A 82 -7.30 -2.97 -2.51
CA THR A 82 -7.09 -1.54 -2.20
C THR A 82 -5.72 -1.06 -2.66
N GLN A 83 -4.68 -1.88 -2.46
CA GLN A 83 -3.33 -1.58 -2.93
C GLN A 83 -3.27 -1.50 -4.45
N LEU A 84 -3.84 -2.47 -5.16
CA LEU A 84 -3.87 -2.51 -6.63
C LEU A 84 -4.53 -1.27 -7.20
N LEU A 85 -5.70 -0.86 -6.68
CA LEU A 85 -6.41 0.33 -7.14
C LEU A 85 -5.59 1.61 -6.96
N ARG A 86 -4.89 1.76 -5.83
CA ARG A 86 -4.08 2.95 -5.54
C ARG A 86 -2.79 2.98 -6.33
N ILE A 87 -2.17 1.81 -6.56
CA ILE A 87 -1.01 1.68 -7.43
C ILE A 87 -1.38 2.02 -8.88
N ASP A 88 -2.49 1.49 -9.40
CA ASP A 88 -2.98 1.81 -10.74
C ASP A 88 -3.25 3.31 -10.90
N LYS A 89 -3.93 3.93 -9.91
CA LYS A 89 -4.10 5.39 -9.89
C LYS A 89 -2.76 6.12 -9.94
N ARG A 90 -1.77 5.68 -9.16
CA ARG A 90 -0.45 6.31 -9.13
C ARG A 90 0.30 6.15 -10.47
N LEU A 91 0.18 4.99 -11.12
CA LEU A 91 0.72 4.76 -12.46
C LEU A 91 0.11 5.75 -13.46
N LYS A 92 -1.21 5.95 -13.43
CA LYS A 92 -1.92 6.92 -14.30
C LYS A 92 -1.44 8.35 -14.09
N GLU A 93 -1.26 8.77 -12.84
CA GLU A 93 -0.68 10.08 -12.50
C GLU A 93 0.75 10.26 -13.05
N LEU A 94 1.50 9.17 -13.17
CA LEU A 94 2.85 9.15 -13.74
C LEU A 94 2.86 8.98 -15.27
N GLY A 95 1.69 8.90 -15.91
CA GLY A 95 1.56 8.70 -17.36
C GLY A 95 1.76 7.25 -17.80
N TYR A 96 1.49 6.29 -16.92
CA TYR A 96 1.48 4.85 -17.22
C TYR A 96 0.06 4.29 -17.10
N TYR A 97 -0.21 3.20 -17.80
CA TYR A 97 -1.47 2.46 -17.71
C TYR A 97 -1.18 0.99 -17.48
N ALA A 98 -1.91 0.39 -16.53
CA ALA A 98 -1.90 -1.05 -16.32
C ALA A 98 -3.08 -1.69 -17.05
N THR A 99 -2.81 -2.75 -17.82
CA THR A 99 -3.83 -3.60 -18.45
C THR A 99 -3.57 -5.05 -18.07
N SER A 100 -4.62 -5.87 -18.08
CA SER A 100 -4.49 -7.31 -17.87
C SER A 100 -4.59 -8.03 -19.21
N ASP A 101 -3.67 -8.96 -19.47
CA ASP A 101 -3.79 -9.86 -20.61
C ASP A 101 -4.77 -11.01 -20.31
N LYS A 102 -4.96 -11.90 -21.29
CA LYS A 102 -5.89 -13.04 -21.18
C LYS A 102 -5.44 -14.08 -20.14
N ASP A 103 -4.16 -14.09 -19.79
CA ASP A 103 -3.57 -15.00 -18.81
C ASP A 103 -3.55 -14.39 -17.40
N GLY A 104 -4.04 -13.16 -17.25
CA GLY A 104 -4.10 -12.44 -15.98
C GLY A 104 -2.78 -11.73 -15.62
N ASN A 105 -1.81 -11.66 -16.52
CA ASN A 105 -0.60 -10.87 -16.29
C ASN A 105 -0.93 -9.38 -16.39
N ILE A 106 -0.33 -8.57 -15.53
CA ILE A 106 -0.44 -7.12 -15.56
C ILE A 106 0.68 -6.57 -16.46
N ILE A 107 0.28 -5.93 -17.56
CA ILE A 107 1.17 -5.21 -18.48
C ILE A 107 1.10 -3.73 -18.12
N VAL A 108 2.26 -3.09 -17.94
CA VAL A 108 2.36 -1.66 -17.63
C VAL A 108 2.99 -0.93 -18.81
N GLU A 109 2.23 -0.05 -19.45
CA GLU A 109 2.66 0.70 -20.63
C GLU A 109 2.70 2.20 -20.35
N ARG A 110 3.64 2.91 -20.98
CA ARG A 110 3.69 4.37 -20.90
C ARG A 110 2.75 4.96 -21.93
N ALA A 111 1.96 5.96 -21.52
CA ALA A 111 1.15 6.76 -22.42
C ALA A 111 2.05 7.37 -23.51
N VAL A 112 1.88 6.96 -24.76
CA VAL A 112 2.46 7.68 -25.90
C VAL A 112 1.68 8.97 -26.02
N VAL A 113 2.30 10.10 -25.68
CA VAL A 113 1.75 11.42 -26.02
C VAL A 113 1.81 11.52 -27.53
N VAL A 114 0.71 11.16 -28.21
CA VAL A 114 0.58 11.43 -29.64
C VAL A 114 0.40 12.95 -29.74
N PRO A 115 1.31 13.70 -30.39
CA PRO A 115 1.07 15.10 -30.66
C PRO A 115 -0.18 15.16 -31.54
N VAL A 116 -1.26 15.73 -31.01
CA VAL A 116 -2.44 16.07 -31.79
C VAL A 116 -1.98 17.17 -32.75
N VAL A 117 -1.62 16.80 -33.97
CA VAL A 117 -1.45 17.78 -35.05
C VAL A 117 -2.84 18.32 -35.34
N PRO A 118 -3.12 19.62 -35.12
CA PRO A 118 -4.41 20.18 -35.48
C PRO A 118 -4.59 20.01 -36.98
N ALA A 119 -5.66 19.32 -37.38
CA ALA A 119 -6.05 19.21 -38.78
C ALA A 119 -6.64 20.54 -39.26
N ALA A 120 -5.79 21.54 -39.47
CA ALA A 120 -6.08 22.81 -40.14
C ALA A 120 -4.71 23.48 -40.42
N LEU A 121 -4.24 23.74 -41.63
CA LEU A 121 -4.90 24.26 -42.83
C LEU A 121 -4.16 23.75 -44.08
N SER A 122 -4.74 22.83 -44.84
CA SER A 122 -4.40 22.66 -46.25
C SER A 122 -5.61 23.11 -47.06
N ASN A 123 -5.79 24.42 -47.18
CA ASN A 123 -6.63 25.09 -48.17
C ASN A 123 -6.42 26.60 -48.00
N ALA A 124 -5.31 27.09 -48.56
CA ALA A 124 -5.11 28.48 -48.93
C ALA A 124 -4.22 28.51 -50.18
#